data_AF-X0UPR6-F1
#
_entry.id   AF-X0UPR6-F1
#
_cell.length_a   1.000
_cell.length_b   1.000
_cell.length_c   1.000
_cell.angle_alpha   90.00
_cell.angle_beta   90.00
_cell.angle_gamma   90.00
#
_symmetry.space_group_name_H-M   'P 1'
#
loop_
_entity.id
_entity.type
_entity.pdbx_description
1 polymer ?
#
loop_
_entity_poly.entity_id
_entity_poly.type
_entity_poly.pdbx_seq_one_letter_code
_entity_poly.pdbx_strand_id
1 'polypeptide(L)'
;MSCPNIGILEQSLTFTAQFTNESREPTDLDALPTYSIYEDTTNTEIATGTMAKQDDTNTVGYYVEQIEATTANGYETLKTYCIRIKGVASGVDVATVFSFICLGQSDLTVATGDLLTTVERFKLYMGITTADDDTLIGQLITRA
;
A
#
# COMPACT_ATOMS: atom_id res chain seq x y z
N MET A 1 -11.97 4.14 6.40
CA MET A 1 -10.49 3.91 6.38
C MET A 1 -9.98 4.46 5.05
N SER A 2 -8.84 5.15 5.00
CA SER A 2 -8.30 5.66 3.72
C SER A 2 -7.51 4.57 3.01
N CYS A 3 -7.47 4.60 1.68
CA CYS A 3 -6.57 3.74 0.92
C CYS A 3 -5.12 4.03 1.31
N PRO A 4 -4.30 2.99 1.56
CA PRO A 4 -2.89 3.20 1.83
C PRO A 4 -2.21 3.77 0.59
N ASN A 5 -1.36 4.78 0.79
CA ASN A 5 -0.48 5.33 -0.24
C ASN A 5 0.89 4.62 -0.27
N ILE A 6 1.12 3.66 0.63
CA ILE A 6 2.34 2.87 0.77
C ILE A 6 1.96 1.39 0.92
N GLY A 7 2.55 0.54 0.09
CA GLY A 7 2.55 -0.92 0.26
C GLY A 7 3.93 -1.40 0.67
N ILE A 8 4.00 -2.47 1.46
CA ILE A 8 5.27 -3.06 1.91
C ILE A 8 5.45 -4.38 1.18
N LEU A 9 6.60 -4.53 0.52
CA LEU A 9 6.96 -5.74 -0.20
C LEU A 9 6.97 -6.94 0.75
N GLU A 10 6.46 -8.07 0.26
CA GLU A 10 6.26 -9.33 1.01
C GLU A 10 5.25 -9.22 2.17
N GLN A 11 4.39 -8.19 2.15
CA GLN A 11 3.27 -8.06 3.08
C GLN A 11 1.94 -7.89 2.35
N SER A 12 0.86 -8.04 3.11
CA SER A 12 -0.48 -7.82 2.60
C SER A 12 -0.81 -6.33 2.51
N LEU A 13 -1.28 -5.89 1.34
CA LEU A 13 -1.83 -4.56 1.11
C LEU A 13 -3.36 -4.63 1.17
N THR A 14 -3.97 -3.87 2.08
CA THR A 14 -5.44 -3.75 2.17
C THR A 14 -5.89 -2.41 1.60
N PHE A 15 -6.83 -2.43 0.66
CA PHE A 15 -7.41 -1.21 0.09
C PHE A 15 -8.94 -1.28 0.10
N THR A 16 -9.57 -0.11 0.08
CA THR A 16 -11.02 0.02 0.24
C THR A 16 -11.60 0.96 -0.82
N ALA A 17 -12.86 0.77 -1.19
CA ALA A 17 -13.55 1.66 -2.12
C ALA A 17 -14.95 1.97 -1.57
N GLN A 18 -15.25 3.26 -1.47
CA GLN A 18 -16.61 3.74 -1.24
C GLN A 18 -17.20 4.17 -2.57
N PHE A 19 -18.35 3.59 -2.92
CA PHE A 19 -19.14 4.04 -4.05
C PHE A 19 -20.32 4.89 -3.57
N THR A 20 -20.65 5.90 -4.37
CA THR A 20 -21.78 6.80 -4.12
C THR A 20 -22.59 6.99 -5.38
N ASN A 21 -23.88 7.28 -5.22
CA ASN A 21 -24.77 7.65 -6.32
C ASN A 21 -24.52 9.09 -6.80
N GLU A 22 -25.33 9.56 -7.77
CA GLU A 22 -25.26 10.93 -8.31
C GLU A 22 -25.53 12.01 -7.24
N SER A 23 -26.30 11.68 -6.20
CA SER A 23 -26.57 12.54 -5.04
C SER A 23 -25.45 12.51 -3.99
N ARG A 24 -24.36 11.77 -4.25
CA ARG A 24 -23.22 11.54 -3.34
C ARG A 24 -23.58 10.77 -2.07
N GLU A 25 -24.65 9.99 -2.10
CA GLU A 25 -25.03 9.11 -1.00
C GLU A 25 -24.38 7.73 -1.21
N PRO A 26 -23.91 7.06 -0.13
CA PRO A 26 -23.41 5.69 -0.21
C PRO A 26 -24.43 4.77 -0.88
N THR A 27 -23.97 3.97 -1.85
CA THR A 27 -24.85 3.10 -2.64
C THR A 27 -24.12 1.81 -2.98
N ASP A 28 -24.83 0.70 -2.79
CA ASP A 28 -24.36 -0.60 -3.21
C ASP A 28 -24.29 -0.70 -4.73
N LEU A 29 -23.33 -1.49 -5.20
CA LEU A 29 -23.17 -1.78 -6.62
C LEU A 29 -24.07 -2.95 -6.98
N ASP A 30 -24.50 -2.98 -8.25
CA ASP A 30 -25.36 -4.03 -8.81
C ASP A 30 -24.64 -5.39 -8.83
N ALA A 31 -23.31 -5.36 -8.84
CA ALA A 31 -22.42 -6.51 -8.71
C ALA A 31 -21.16 -6.13 -7.94
N LEU A 32 -20.46 -7.13 -7.41
CA LEU A 32 -19.18 -6.91 -6.73
C LEU A 32 -18.19 -6.18 -7.66
N PRO A 33 -17.51 -5.13 -7.19
CA PRO A 33 -16.57 -4.38 -8.01
C PRO A 33 -15.34 -5.23 -8.34
N THR A 34 -14.77 -4.95 -9.50
CA THR A 34 -13.54 -5.59 -9.99
C THR A 34 -12.38 -4.60 -9.87
N TYR A 35 -11.18 -5.11 -9.59
CA TYR A 35 -9.97 -4.31 -9.57
C TYR A 35 -8.91 -4.85 -10.54
N SER A 36 -8.10 -3.94 -11.05
CA SER A 36 -6.89 -4.22 -11.82
C SER A 36 -5.75 -3.36 -11.29
N ILE A 37 -4.55 -3.93 -11.19
CA ILE A 37 -3.35 -3.22 -10.75
C ILE A 37 -2.33 -3.18 -11.88
N TYR A 38 -1.73 -2.02 -12.05
CA TYR A 38 -0.71 -1.74 -13.07
C TYR A 38 0.52 -1.12 -12.41
N GLU A 39 1.71 -1.44 -12.90
CA GLU A 39 2.91 -0.64 -12.63
C GLU A 39 2.89 0.57 -13.57
N ASP A 40 3.25 1.76 -13.07
CA ASP A 40 3.00 3.05 -13.74
C ASP A 40 3.65 3.18 -15.14
N THR A 41 4.67 2.38 -15.44
CA THR A 41 5.37 2.38 -16.73
C THR A 41 4.96 1.24 -17.66
N THR A 42 4.25 0.24 -17.13
CA THR A 42 3.82 -0.94 -17.90
C THR A 42 2.32 -0.91 -18.12
N ASN A 43 1.89 -1.04 -19.37
CA ASN A 43 0.47 -1.18 -19.71
C ASN A 43 -0.03 -2.63 -19.49
N THR A 44 0.56 -3.36 -18.56
CA THR A 44 0.27 -4.77 -18.28
C THR A 44 -0.30 -4.90 -16.87
N GLU A 45 -1.41 -5.61 -16.74
CA GLU A 45 -2.00 -5.91 -15.44
C GLU A 45 -1.11 -6.90 -14.69
N ILE A 46 -0.70 -6.54 -13.48
CA ILE A 46 0.09 -7.41 -12.60
C ILE A 46 -0.79 -8.21 -11.64
N ALA A 47 -1.98 -7.70 -11.32
CA ALA A 47 -2.96 -8.35 -10.47
C ALA A 47 -4.38 -7.92 -10.83
N THR A 48 -5.33 -8.83 -10.71
CA THR A 48 -6.77 -8.56 -10.89
C THR A 48 -7.59 -9.37 -9.88
N GLY A 49 -8.81 -8.90 -9.60
CA GLY A 49 -9.73 -9.65 -8.75
C GLY A 49 -11.06 -8.94 -8.55
N THR A 50 -11.83 -9.45 -7.60
CA THR A 50 -13.16 -8.95 -7.23
C THR A 50 -13.17 -8.62 -5.75
N MET A 51 -13.55 -7.39 -5.38
CA MET A 51 -13.59 -7.01 -3.97
C MET A 51 -14.83 -7.57 -3.26
N ALA A 52 -14.76 -7.64 -1.94
CA ALA A 52 -15.87 -8.02 -1.09
C ALA A 52 -16.46 -6.81 -0.36
N LYS A 53 -17.74 -6.88 0.03
CA LYS A 53 -18.32 -5.91 0.97
C LYS A 53 -17.69 -6.08 2.35
N GLN A 54 -17.45 -4.97 3.04
CA GLN A 54 -16.94 -5.01 4.43
C GLN A 54 -18.02 -5.49 5.41
N ASP A 55 -19.25 -4.98 5.26
CA ASP A 55 -20.45 -5.34 6.03
C ASP A 55 -21.70 -4.91 5.23
N ASP A 56 -22.77 -5.70 5.27
CA ASP A 56 -24.05 -5.41 4.63
C ASP A 56 -24.95 -4.47 5.46
N THR A 57 -24.69 -4.34 6.77
CA THR A 57 -25.60 -3.60 7.66
C THR A 57 -25.17 -2.14 7.87
N ASN A 58 -23.87 -1.88 8.03
CA ASN A 58 -23.37 -0.55 8.43
C ASN A 58 -22.53 0.14 7.37
N THR A 59 -22.21 -0.52 6.25
CA THR A 59 -21.24 -0.03 5.27
C THR A 59 -21.75 -0.13 3.83
N VAL A 60 -22.93 0.43 3.56
CA VAL A 60 -23.52 0.49 2.22
C VAL A 60 -22.51 1.10 1.23
N GLY A 61 -22.28 0.40 0.13
CA GLY A 61 -21.36 0.82 -0.93
C GLY A 61 -19.88 0.76 -0.56
N TYR A 62 -19.51 0.14 0.57
CA TYR A 62 -18.12 0.05 1.02
C TYR A 62 -17.55 -1.36 0.80
N TYR A 63 -16.48 -1.40 0.02
CA TYR A 63 -15.81 -2.63 -0.37
C TYR A 63 -14.38 -2.64 0.13
N VAL A 64 -13.88 -3.81 0.47
CA VAL A 64 -12.52 -4.05 0.94
C VAL A 64 -11.91 -5.19 0.14
N GLU A 65 -10.60 -5.11 -0.06
CA GLU A 65 -9.81 -6.20 -0.58
C GLU A 65 -8.43 -6.22 0.07
N GLN A 66 -7.83 -7.41 0.15
CA GLN A 66 -6.46 -7.61 0.60
C GLN A 66 -5.70 -8.43 -0.44
N ILE A 67 -4.54 -7.93 -0.85
CA ILE A 67 -3.63 -8.62 -1.79
C ILE A 67 -2.25 -8.80 -1.18
N GLU A 68 -1.48 -9.75 -1.67
CA GLU A 68 -0.08 -9.91 -1.30
C GLU A 68 0.83 -9.14 -2.26
N ALA A 69 1.54 -8.13 -1.74
CA ALA A 69 2.50 -7.33 -2.51
C ALA A 69 3.86 -8.05 -2.56
N THR A 70 3.94 -9.18 -3.29
CA THR A 70 5.15 -10.01 -3.36
C THR A 70 5.91 -9.80 -4.67
N THR A 71 7.22 -10.07 -4.65
CA THR A 71 8.04 -10.09 -5.86
C THR A 71 7.54 -11.10 -6.91
N ALA A 72 7.02 -12.24 -6.45
CA ALA A 72 6.42 -13.25 -7.34
C ALA A 72 5.18 -12.74 -8.09
N ASN A 73 4.46 -11.78 -7.52
CA ASN A 73 3.30 -11.12 -8.13
C ASN A 73 3.68 -9.89 -8.98
N GLY A 74 4.98 -9.65 -9.22
CA GLY A 74 5.47 -8.53 -10.04
C GLY A 74 5.61 -7.20 -9.31
N TYR A 75 5.57 -7.21 -7.97
CA TYR A 75 5.87 -6.02 -7.16
C TYR A 75 7.37 -5.85 -6.95
N GLU A 76 7.83 -4.61 -7.04
CA GLU A 76 9.23 -4.22 -6.90
C GLU A 76 9.35 -3.01 -5.97
N THR A 77 10.43 -2.98 -5.20
CA THR A 77 10.77 -1.88 -4.30
C THR A 77 10.98 -0.56 -5.05
N LEU A 78 10.49 0.54 -4.47
CA LEU A 78 10.56 1.91 -5.00
C LEU A 78 9.85 2.10 -6.36
N LYS A 79 8.89 1.24 -6.69
CA LYS A 79 7.99 1.39 -7.83
C LYS A 79 6.62 1.90 -7.40
N THR A 80 5.99 2.65 -8.30
CA THR A 80 4.62 3.16 -8.11
C THR A 80 3.64 2.29 -8.87
N TYR A 81 2.54 1.98 -8.21
CA TYR A 81 1.47 1.16 -8.73
C TYR A 81 0.15 1.93 -8.71
N CYS A 82 -0.70 1.60 -9.67
CA CYS A 82 -2.02 2.16 -9.83
C CYS A 82 -3.05 1.04 -9.67
N ILE A 83 -4.00 1.23 -8.75
CA ILE A 83 -5.15 0.34 -8.55
C ILE A 83 -6.36 1.02 -9.20
N ARG A 84 -6.92 0.38 -10.21
CA ARG A 84 -8.16 0.80 -10.84
C ARG A 84 -9.28 -0.12 -10.40
N ILE A 85 -10.34 0.46 -9.84
CA ILE A 85 -11.51 -0.27 -9.33
C ILE A 85 -12.73 0.20 -10.12
N LYS A 86 -13.52 -0.74 -10.63
CA LYS A 86 -14.72 -0.46 -11.44
C LYS A 86 -15.90 -1.32 -10.99
N GLY A 87 -17.10 -0.78 -11.14
CA GLY A 87 -18.36 -1.46 -10.88
C GLY A 87 -19.51 -0.74 -11.57
N VAL A 88 -20.73 -1.21 -11.30
CA VAL A 88 -21.96 -0.61 -11.83
C VAL A 88 -22.86 -0.25 -10.66
N ALA A 89 -23.27 1.01 -10.55
CA ALA A 89 -24.20 1.49 -9.54
C ALA A 89 -25.52 1.87 -10.23
N SER A 90 -26.61 1.13 -9.98
CA SER A 90 -27.93 1.42 -10.59
C SER A 90 -27.88 1.52 -12.13
N GLY A 91 -27.12 0.62 -12.78
CA GLY A 91 -26.94 0.60 -14.23
C GLY A 91 -25.92 1.60 -14.79
N VAL A 92 -25.26 2.39 -13.94
CA VAL A 92 -24.24 3.38 -14.35
C VAL A 92 -22.84 2.87 -14.00
N ASP A 93 -21.94 2.87 -14.99
CA ASP A 93 -20.53 2.55 -14.77
C ASP A 93 -19.88 3.58 -13.84
N VAL A 94 -19.25 3.08 -12.77
CA VAL A 94 -18.50 3.88 -11.81
C VAL A 94 -17.10 3.32 -11.64
N ALA A 95 -16.12 4.21 -11.49
CA ALA A 95 -14.74 3.82 -11.28
C ALA A 95 -14.01 4.77 -10.34
N THR A 96 -13.04 4.23 -9.62
CA THR A 96 -12.11 4.99 -8.79
C THR A 96 -10.69 4.47 -9.00
N VAL A 97 -9.71 5.33 -8.75
CA VAL A 97 -8.29 5.03 -8.97
C VAL A 97 -7.50 5.48 -7.76
N PHE A 98 -6.58 4.63 -7.32
CA PHE A 98 -5.64 4.92 -6.25
C PHE A 98 -4.23 4.61 -6.71
N SER A 99 -3.25 5.27 -6.11
CA SER A 99 -1.85 4.94 -6.32
C SER A 99 -1.16 4.68 -4.99
N PHE A 100 -0.18 3.79 -5.01
CA PHE A 100 0.71 3.54 -3.89
C PHE A 100 2.13 3.31 -4.38
N ILE A 101 3.10 3.65 -3.55
CA ILE A 101 4.49 3.23 -3.74
C ILE A 101 4.72 1.92 -2.98
N CYS A 102 5.41 0.96 -3.59
CA CYS A 102 5.84 -0.25 -2.91
C CYS A 102 7.23 -0.02 -2.32
N LEU A 103 7.38 -0.19 -1.00
CA LEU A 103 8.65 -0.06 -0.29
C LEU A 103 9.16 -1.44 0.14
N GLY A 104 10.47 -1.63 0.18
CA GLY A 104 11.05 -2.80 0.81
C GLY A 104 10.88 -2.74 2.33
N GLN A 105 10.83 -3.91 2.98
CA GLN A 105 10.78 -3.96 4.45
C GLN A 105 12.01 -3.28 5.10
N SER A 106 13.16 -3.30 4.43
CA SER A 106 14.38 -2.60 4.86
C SER A 106 14.31 -1.08 4.72
N ASP A 107 13.43 -0.57 3.86
CA ASP A 107 13.24 0.87 3.63
C ASP A 107 12.29 1.48 4.66
N LEU A 108 11.52 0.63 5.34
CA LEU A 108 10.88 1.01 6.58
C LEU A 108 11.96 1.15 7.64
N THR A 109 12.02 2.33 8.27
CA THR A 109 12.65 2.49 9.57
C THR A 109 11.81 1.72 10.59
N VAL A 110 11.90 0.40 10.57
CA VAL A 110 11.29 -0.43 11.61
C VAL A 110 12.11 -0.14 12.86
N ALA A 111 11.48 0.50 13.85
CA ALA A 111 11.89 0.29 15.22
C ALA A 111 11.69 -1.21 15.46
N THR A 112 12.73 -2.00 15.18
CA THR A 112 12.76 -3.41 15.50
C THR A 112 12.43 -3.55 16.98
N GLY A 113 11.78 -4.65 17.37
CA GLY A 113 11.36 -4.89 18.76
C GLY A 113 12.50 -4.83 19.79
N ASP A 114 13.75 -4.78 19.34
CA ASP A 114 14.88 -4.29 20.11
C ASP A 114 15.13 -2.81 19.81
N LEU A 115 15.14 -1.99 20.87
CA LEU A 115 15.58 -0.60 20.82
C LEU A 115 16.95 -0.53 20.11
N LEU A 116 16.94 -0.22 18.81
CA LEU A 116 18.15 0.07 18.06
C LEU A 116 18.91 1.15 18.82
N THR A 117 20.18 0.89 19.07
CA THR A 117 21.09 1.88 19.62
C THR A 117 21.13 3.10 18.70
N THR A 118 21.49 4.26 19.25
CA THR A 118 21.56 5.50 18.47
C THR A 118 22.49 5.38 17.26
N VAL A 119 23.55 4.58 17.36
CA VAL A 119 24.49 4.28 16.28
C VAL A 119 23.83 3.47 15.16
N GLU A 120 23.09 2.41 15.50
CA GLU A 120 22.37 1.58 14.52
C GLU A 120 21.30 2.39 13.78
N ARG A 121 20.59 3.28 14.48
CA ARG A 121 19.61 4.19 13.86
C ARG A 121 20.26 5.17 12.89
N PHE A 122 21.42 5.72 13.24
CA PHE A 122 22.15 6.64 12.38
C PHE A 122 22.69 5.95 11.13
N LYS A 123 23.23 4.73 11.28
CA LYS A 123 23.70 3.91 10.16
C LYS A 123 22.57 3.58 9.19
N LEU A 124 21.41 3.19 9.71
CA LEU A 124 20.22 2.92 8.92
C LEU A 124 19.79 4.17 8.13
N TYR A 125 19.73 5.34 8.79
CA TYR A 125 19.35 6.59 8.13
C TYR A 125 20.31 6.98 6.99
N MET A 126 21.59 6.67 7.13
CA MET A 126 22.62 7.00 6.15
C MET A 126 22.90 5.89 5.12
N GLY A 127 22.22 4.74 5.21
CA GLY A 127 22.49 3.58 4.34
C GLY A 127 23.88 2.96 4.55
N ILE A 128 24.47 3.13 5.74
CA ILE A 128 25.77 2.54 6.09
C ILE A 128 25.54 1.09 6.51
N THR A 129 26.01 0.16 5.69
CA THR A 129 25.79 -1.29 5.86
C THR A 129 27.00 -2.02 6.47
N THR A 130 28.14 -1.35 6.62
CA THR A 130 29.36 -1.94 7.18
C THR A 130 29.44 -1.73 8.70
N ALA A 131 30.18 -2.63 9.36
CA ALA A 131 30.55 -2.50 10.78
C ALA A 131 31.69 -1.49 11.00
N ASP A 132 31.98 -0.64 10.01
CA ASP A 132 33.07 0.32 10.10
C ASP A 132 32.78 1.33 11.22
N ASP A 133 33.79 1.52 12.07
CA ASP A 133 33.93 2.48 13.17
C ASP A 133 32.62 2.98 13.81
N ASP A 134 31.84 2.06 14.37
CA ASP A 134 30.72 2.35 15.29
C ASP A 134 31.13 3.30 16.42
N THR A 135 32.40 3.24 16.81
CA THR A 135 33.02 4.15 17.78
C THR A 135 33.06 5.59 17.27
N LEU A 136 33.49 5.82 16.03
CA LEU A 136 33.54 7.15 15.43
C LEU A 136 32.14 7.72 15.22
N ILE A 137 31.21 6.87 14.74
CA ILE A 137 29.81 7.24 14.57
C ILE A 137 29.19 7.62 15.92
N GLY A 138 29.44 6.84 16.97
CA GLY A 138 29.01 7.16 18.33
C GLY A 138 29.57 8.49 18.85
N GLN A 139 30.85 8.77 18.58
CA GLN A 139 31.48 10.05 18.95
C GLN A 139 30.89 11.24 18.20
N LEU A 140 30.57 11.08 16.92
CA LEU A 140 29.96 12.12 16.10
C LEU A 140 28.54 12.45 16.59
N ILE A 141 27.75 11.41 16.87
CA ILE A 141 26.38 11.54 17.40
C ILE A 141 26.39 12.26 18.76
N THR A 142 27.36 11.95 19.63
CA THR A 142 27.42 12.55 20.98
C THR A 142 27.90 14.01 20.96
N ARG A 143 28.43 14.49 19.83
CA ARG A 143 28.94 15.86 19.63
C ARG A 143 27.99 16.77 18.85
N ALA A 144 26.96 16.22 18.22
CA ALA A 144 25.92 16.96 17.51
C ALA A 144 24.85 17.47 18.49
#